data_AF-A0A1V3GCW2-F1
#
_entry.id   AF-A0A1V3GCW2-F1
#
_cell.length_a   1.000
_cell.length_b   1.000
_cell.length_c   1.000
_cell.angle_alpha   90.00
_cell.angle_beta   90.00
_cell.angle_gamma   90.00
#
_symmetry.space_group_name_H-M   'P 1'
#
loop_
_entity.id
_entity.type
_entity.pdbx_description
1 polymer ?
#
loop_
_entity_poly.entity_id
_entity_poly.type
_entity_poly.pdbx_seq_one_letter_code
_entity_poly.pdbx_strand_id
1 'polypeptide(L)'
;MDQLTLIVVGVIGFLIFLGIVGYTQTAYHFRKWNKELQQLETNAEQQAYSHWIQRVTTDYKQFHLAGVPQLNTQALIEKHLYNERIPLLGIFRVPVGNIQKLLSQLPSFTIILGVLGTFIGLTLSLLSMQDTLMTLGTQPADSNLTLNSIISSLTAPFEGMSVAFFTSIAGIGAALFLNLIQSGFFSQGTSLSYMQNKLLADCEVYLDHHVNSVLINDKPQDSVERLLDRLASRVESSFDKTLGEFASQMVNFTAGLQKAMEDVNGIFEAQRKHSERFAASTTQLDEFGQRFNETTKELGTIQKTVDTSINALAKNISSFEQQLKTSNDRHTQGQQKFEQLIQRSDKMLQEAQRRAEEHAQQMLRGMQEQLQHYQNQHDALENRLAQKQDEWHYRYSEKQGEYGRASADFASSVGQLEKSFYSAVEHIKRDFTDQVRNIMDSQSRQLASLLNNSQNQHGRDDDMRELARTLENLHQGLNRSITDNNRTLSDMYHLMQRIYQTAMNQSNQVVYETRIPRQPEYVDDERMPEISQQNFRRR
;
A
#
# COMPACT_ATOMS: atom_id res chain seq x y z
N MET A 1 2.99 -29.08 10.50
CA MET A 1 2.95 -29.92 11.72
C MET A 1 4.30 -29.81 12.39
N ASP A 2 4.48 -28.74 13.17
CA ASP A 2 5.72 -28.50 13.89
C ASP A 2 6.10 -29.63 14.84
N GLN A 3 7.41 -29.86 15.01
CA GLN A 3 7.96 -30.81 15.97
C GLN A 3 7.41 -30.57 17.39
N LEU A 4 7.20 -29.31 17.76
CA LEU A 4 6.65 -28.91 19.05
C LEU A 4 5.21 -29.44 19.25
N THR A 5 4.36 -29.34 18.23
CA THR A 5 2.99 -29.91 18.23
C THR A 5 3.02 -31.40 18.48
N LEU A 6 3.91 -32.11 17.78
CA LEU A 6 4.07 -33.55 17.90
C LEU A 6 4.56 -33.95 19.30
N ILE A 7 5.43 -33.15 19.92
CA ILE A 7 5.87 -33.33 21.31
C ILE A 7 4.69 -33.13 22.28
N VAL A 8 3.95 -32.02 22.19
CA VAL A 8 2.83 -31.72 23.11
C VAL A 8 1.72 -32.76 22.99
N VAL A 9 1.30 -33.09 21.76
CA VAL A 9 0.30 -34.14 21.51
C VAL A 9 0.82 -35.52 21.91
N GLY A 10 2.12 -35.80 21.72
CA GLY A 10 2.77 -37.03 22.19
C GLY A 10 2.77 -37.19 23.71
N VAL A 11 3.03 -36.11 24.45
CA VAL A 11 2.94 -36.07 25.92
C VAL A 11 1.49 -36.28 26.38
N ILE A 12 0.52 -35.61 25.74
CA ILE A 12 -0.91 -35.84 26.01
C ILE A 12 -1.29 -37.32 25.75
N GLY A 13 -0.87 -37.89 24.63
CA GLY A 13 -1.07 -39.30 24.30
C GLY A 13 -0.44 -40.26 25.31
N PHE A 14 0.75 -39.94 25.82
CA PHE A 14 1.40 -40.70 26.88
C PHE A 14 0.62 -40.63 28.20
N LEU A 15 0.05 -39.48 28.58
CA LEU A 15 -0.81 -39.36 29.76
C LEU A 15 -2.12 -40.15 29.61
N ILE A 16 -2.72 -40.18 28.43
CA ILE A 16 -3.88 -41.04 28.14
C ILE A 16 -3.51 -42.50 28.34
N PHE A 17 -2.39 -42.95 27.74
CA PHE A 17 -1.91 -44.32 27.86
C PHE A 17 -1.62 -44.71 29.32
N LEU A 18 -0.92 -43.85 30.06
CA LEU A 18 -0.67 -44.00 31.50
C LEU A 18 -1.98 -44.12 32.30
N GLY A 19 -2.99 -43.31 31.95
CA GLY A 19 -4.32 -43.35 32.57
C GLY A 19 -5.06 -44.65 32.30
N ILE A 20 -5.10 -45.13 31.04
CA ILE A 20 -5.72 -46.41 30.67
C ILE A 20 -5.03 -47.57 31.41
N VAL A 21 -3.70 -47.63 31.35
CA VAL A 21 -2.91 -48.71 31.96
C VAL A 21 -3.03 -48.69 33.49
N GLY A 22 -2.91 -47.52 34.11
CA GLY A 22 -3.06 -47.38 35.56
C GLY A 22 -4.48 -47.71 36.05
N TYR A 23 -5.53 -47.28 35.33
CA TYR A 23 -6.91 -47.63 35.66
C TYR A 23 -7.16 -49.14 35.56
N THR A 24 -6.76 -49.76 34.44
CA THR A 24 -6.96 -51.20 34.21
C THR A 24 -6.18 -52.06 35.21
N GLN A 25 -4.92 -51.71 35.52
CA GLN A 25 -4.11 -52.41 36.52
C GLN A 25 -4.69 -52.26 37.94
N THR A 26 -5.05 -51.06 38.36
CA THR A 26 -5.61 -50.84 39.70
C THR A 26 -6.97 -51.53 39.85
N ALA A 27 -7.83 -51.46 38.83
CA ALA A 27 -9.11 -52.17 38.81
C ALA A 27 -8.93 -53.70 38.83
N TYR A 28 -7.92 -54.25 38.14
CA TYR A 28 -7.61 -55.67 38.22
C TYR A 28 -7.20 -56.10 39.64
N HIS A 29 -6.32 -55.34 40.30
CA HIS A 29 -5.90 -55.62 41.67
C HIS A 29 -7.06 -55.50 42.68
N PHE A 30 -7.90 -54.46 42.59
CA PHE A 30 -9.09 -54.33 43.43
C PHE A 30 -10.09 -55.48 43.22
N ARG A 31 -10.31 -55.93 41.98
CA ARG A 31 -11.14 -57.12 41.69
C ARG A 31 -10.54 -58.40 42.26
N LYS A 32 -9.21 -58.55 42.24
CA LYS A 32 -8.52 -59.70 42.83
C LYS A 32 -8.70 -59.72 44.35
N TRP A 33 -8.46 -58.59 45.03
CA TRP A 33 -8.59 -58.49 46.49
C TRP A 33 -10.04 -58.62 46.97
N ASN A 34 -11.01 -58.08 46.22
CA ASN A 34 -12.43 -58.25 46.52
C ASN A 34 -12.85 -59.73 46.44
N LYS A 35 -12.44 -60.44 45.38
CA LYS A 35 -12.66 -61.90 45.26
C LYS A 35 -11.99 -62.70 46.37
N GLU A 36 -10.82 -62.27 46.83
CA GLU A 36 -10.12 -62.90 47.94
C GLU A 36 -10.91 -62.75 49.25
N LEU A 37 -11.37 -61.54 49.59
CA LEU A 37 -12.22 -61.31 50.77
C LEU A 37 -13.50 -62.16 50.73
N GLN A 38 -14.18 -62.24 49.58
CA GLN A 38 -15.36 -63.09 49.40
C GLN A 38 -15.07 -64.59 49.60
N GLN A 39 -13.87 -65.06 49.21
CA GLN A 39 -13.44 -66.44 49.46
C GLN A 39 -13.15 -66.67 50.95
N LEU A 40 -12.53 -65.70 51.63
CA LEU A 40 -12.24 -65.77 53.07
C LEU A 40 -13.49 -65.69 53.95
N GLU A 41 -14.53 -64.96 53.51
CA GLU A 41 -15.85 -64.94 54.16
C GLU A 41 -16.58 -66.29 54.01
N THR A 42 -16.40 -66.98 52.87
CA THR A 42 -17.04 -68.28 52.61
C THR A 42 -16.31 -69.44 53.29
N ASN A 43 -14.97 -69.42 53.33
CA ASN A 43 -14.13 -70.50 53.82
C ASN A 43 -13.38 -70.09 55.10
N ALA A 44 -13.96 -70.40 56.26
CA ALA A 44 -13.45 -70.00 57.58
C ALA A 44 -11.98 -70.38 57.86
N GLU A 45 -11.51 -71.51 57.34
CA GLU A 45 -10.15 -72.04 57.54
C GLU A 45 -9.11 -71.47 56.55
N GLN A 46 -9.55 -70.75 55.52
CA GLN A 46 -8.67 -70.26 54.46
C GLN A 46 -7.92 -69.01 54.95
N GLN A 47 -6.60 -69.01 54.84
CA GLN A 47 -5.78 -67.85 55.16
C GLN A 47 -5.73 -66.88 53.98
N ALA A 48 -5.71 -65.57 54.27
CA ALA A 48 -5.47 -64.54 53.25
C ALA A 48 -4.11 -64.75 52.58
N TYR A 49 -4.04 -64.55 51.27
CA TYR A 49 -2.80 -64.65 50.48
C TYR A 49 -2.19 -63.27 50.18
N SER A 50 -3.01 -62.21 50.18
CA SER A 50 -2.55 -60.83 49.97
C SER A 50 -1.91 -60.28 51.24
N HIS A 51 -0.69 -59.75 51.08
CA HIS A 51 0.13 -59.31 52.21
C HIS A 51 -0.53 -58.21 53.04
N TRP A 52 -1.26 -57.28 52.41
CA TRP A 52 -1.96 -56.21 53.14
C TRP A 52 -3.12 -56.74 54.01
N ILE A 53 -3.94 -57.69 53.51
CA ILE A 53 -5.05 -58.30 54.26
C ILE A 53 -4.52 -59.06 55.47
N GLN A 54 -3.44 -59.82 55.30
CA GLN A 54 -2.75 -60.50 56.41
C GLN A 54 -2.33 -59.51 57.51
N ARG A 55 -1.69 -58.38 57.14
CA ARG A 55 -1.27 -57.35 58.12
C ARG A 55 -2.46 -56.71 58.82
N VAL A 56 -3.53 -56.34 58.10
CA VAL A 56 -4.75 -55.77 58.70
C VAL A 56 -5.33 -56.74 59.72
N THR A 57 -5.42 -58.03 59.37
CA THR A 57 -5.94 -59.08 60.25
C THR A 57 -5.07 -59.28 61.49
N THR A 58 -3.74 -59.25 61.35
CA THR A 58 -2.79 -59.37 62.48
C THR A 58 -2.86 -58.16 63.40
N ASP A 59 -2.83 -56.94 62.87
CA ASP A 59 -2.95 -55.70 63.65
C ASP A 59 -4.31 -55.66 64.38
N TYR A 60 -5.42 -56.01 63.71
CA TYR A 60 -6.76 -56.05 64.31
C TYR A 60 -6.82 -57.03 65.49
N LYS A 61 -6.28 -58.25 65.32
CA LYS A 61 -6.13 -59.23 66.41
C LYS A 61 -5.33 -58.66 67.58
N GLN A 62 -4.20 -58.00 67.30
CA GLN A 62 -3.34 -57.42 68.34
C GLN A 62 -4.05 -56.29 69.11
N PHE A 63 -4.75 -55.38 68.43
CA PHE A 63 -5.48 -54.28 69.09
C PHE A 63 -6.69 -54.76 69.89
N HIS A 64 -7.41 -55.78 69.41
CA HIS A 64 -8.51 -56.40 70.15
C HIS A 64 -8.00 -57.09 71.42
N LEU A 65 -6.91 -57.87 71.33
CA LEU A 65 -6.26 -58.50 72.48
C LEU A 65 -5.68 -57.49 73.48
N ALA A 66 -5.25 -56.31 73.01
CA ALA A 66 -4.80 -55.21 73.87
C ALA A 66 -5.96 -54.48 74.61
N GLY A 67 -7.21 -54.86 74.37
CA GLY A 67 -8.38 -54.32 75.08
C GLY A 67 -8.73 -52.88 74.73
N VAL A 68 -8.38 -52.40 73.53
CA VAL A 68 -8.70 -51.05 73.07
C VAL A 68 -10.23 -50.92 72.92
N PRO A 69 -10.92 -50.03 73.68
CA PRO A 69 -12.38 -50.08 73.80
C PRO A 69 -13.15 -49.62 72.55
N GLN A 70 -12.48 -48.92 71.61
CA GLN A 70 -13.04 -48.48 70.33
C GLN A 70 -11.93 -48.54 69.27
N LEU A 71 -11.79 -49.66 68.57
CA LEU A 71 -10.87 -49.78 67.45
C LEU A 71 -11.51 -49.19 66.19
N ASN A 72 -10.85 -48.20 65.57
CA ASN A 72 -11.27 -47.68 64.28
C ASN A 72 -10.81 -48.64 63.16
N THR A 73 -11.69 -49.59 62.83
CA THR A 73 -11.60 -50.55 61.72
C THR A 73 -11.22 -49.88 60.42
N GLN A 74 -12.00 -48.89 59.97
CA GLN A 74 -11.81 -48.18 58.71
C GLN A 74 -10.39 -47.59 58.60
N ALA A 75 -9.92 -46.87 59.61
CA ALA A 75 -8.59 -46.26 59.62
C ALA A 75 -7.45 -47.30 59.58
N LEU A 76 -7.65 -48.47 60.19
CA LEU A 76 -6.69 -49.57 60.14
C LEU A 76 -6.61 -50.19 58.73
N ILE A 77 -7.76 -50.41 58.08
CA ILE A 77 -7.83 -50.92 56.71
C ILE A 77 -7.18 -49.92 55.75
N GLU A 78 -7.56 -48.65 55.81
CA GLU A 78 -7.02 -47.58 54.96
C GLU A 78 -5.50 -47.44 55.08
N LYS A 79 -4.96 -47.47 56.30
CA LYS A 79 -3.51 -47.41 56.59
C LYS A 79 -2.73 -48.49 55.82
N HIS A 80 -3.23 -49.72 55.75
CA HIS A 80 -2.53 -50.82 55.06
C HIS A 80 -2.84 -50.86 53.57
N LEU A 81 -4.08 -50.57 53.16
CA LEU A 81 -4.50 -50.52 51.75
C LEU A 81 -3.72 -49.45 50.96
N TYR A 82 -3.61 -48.23 51.48
CA TYR A 82 -2.92 -47.14 50.77
C TYR A 82 -1.40 -47.35 50.67
N ASN A 83 -0.80 -48.07 51.62
CA ASN A 83 0.63 -48.40 51.65
C ASN A 83 1.00 -49.60 50.77
N GLU A 84 0.03 -50.43 50.36
CA GLU A 84 0.28 -51.56 49.48
C GLU A 84 0.74 -51.09 48.09
N ARG A 85 1.70 -51.79 47.48
CA ARG A 85 2.34 -51.36 46.23
C ARG A 85 1.91 -52.19 45.03
N ILE A 86 1.26 -51.53 44.06
CA ILE A 86 0.85 -52.12 42.79
C ILE A 86 1.90 -51.79 41.70
N PRO A 87 2.25 -52.72 40.80
CA PRO A 87 3.11 -52.42 39.65
C PRO A 87 2.38 -51.59 38.59
N LEU A 88 2.64 -50.28 38.57
CA LEU A 88 2.22 -49.37 37.51
C LEU A 88 3.09 -49.57 36.26
N LEU A 89 2.45 -49.70 35.10
CA LEU A 89 3.08 -49.99 33.81
C LEU A 89 3.95 -51.27 33.79
N GLY A 90 3.82 -52.15 34.79
CA GLY A 90 4.65 -53.35 34.97
C GLY A 90 6.05 -53.10 35.56
N ILE A 91 6.48 -51.84 35.70
CA ILE A 91 7.87 -51.48 36.08
C ILE A 91 7.89 -50.75 37.44
N PHE A 92 6.99 -49.80 37.67
CA PHE A 92 7.03 -48.91 38.82
C PHE A 92 6.11 -49.41 39.95
N ARG A 93 6.67 -49.93 41.05
CA ARG A 93 5.88 -50.32 42.23
C ARG A 93 5.48 -49.08 43.05
N VAL A 94 4.28 -48.57 42.82
CA VAL A 94 3.77 -47.34 43.44
C VAL A 94 2.67 -47.68 44.48
N PRO A 95 2.59 -46.98 45.64
CA PRO A 95 1.52 -47.19 46.61
C PRO A 95 0.13 -46.88 46.03
N VAL A 96 -0.90 -47.65 46.40
CA VAL A 96 -2.28 -47.50 45.88
C VAL A 96 -2.78 -46.06 45.99
N GLY A 97 -2.62 -45.41 47.15
CA GLY A 97 -3.11 -44.04 47.38
C GLY A 97 -2.47 -43.02 46.43
N ASN A 98 -1.19 -43.20 46.09
CA ASN A 98 -0.49 -42.34 45.15
C ASN A 98 -0.93 -42.60 43.70
N ILE A 99 -1.16 -43.86 43.30
CA ILE A 99 -1.70 -44.19 41.97
C ILE A 99 -3.08 -43.58 41.80
N GLN A 100 -3.97 -43.75 42.78
CA GLN A 100 -5.32 -43.23 42.72
C GLN A 100 -5.35 -41.70 42.63
N LYS A 101 -4.53 -41.01 43.44
CA LYS A 101 -4.40 -39.55 43.39
C LYS A 101 -3.82 -39.06 42.07
N LEU A 102 -2.83 -39.76 41.51
CA LEU A 102 -2.30 -39.45 40.19
C LEU A 102 -3.37 -39.61 39.11
N LEU A 103 -4.07 -40.76 39.08
CA LEU A 103 -5.14 -41.04 38.11
C LEU A 103 -6.26 -40.01 38.16
N SER A 104 -6.67 -39.55 39.35
CA SER A 104 -7.72 -38.52 39.49
C SER A 104 -7.26 -37.13 39.07
N GLN A 105 -5.95 -36.87 38.99
CA GLN A 105 -5.37 -35.60 38.54
C GLN A 105 -5.01 -35.58 37.04
N LEU A 106 -4.90 -36.75 36.38
CA LEU A 106 -4.59 -36.84 34.94
C LEU A 106 -5.52 -36.02 34.04
N PRO A 107 -6.86 -36.00 34.21
CA PRO A 107 -7.72 -35.17 33.36
C PRO A 107 -7.36 -33.67 33.47
N SER A 108 -7.15 -33.18 34.70
CA SER A 108 -6.77 -31.79 34.97
C SER A 108 -5.40 -31.44 34.38
N PHE A 109 -4.39 -32.30 34.55
CA PHE A 109 -3.07 -32.09 33.94
C PHE A 109 -3.15 -32.06 32.40
N THR A 110 -4.03 -32.86 31.81
CA THR A 110 -4.19 -32.94 30.36
C THR A 110 -4.87 -31.69 29.78
N ILE A 111 -5.82 -31.09 30.52
CA ILE A 111 -6.37 -29.75 30.19
C ILE A 111 -5.26 -28.68 30.28
N ILE A 112 -4.48 -28.67 31.36
CA ILE A 112 -3.39 -27.70 31.56
C ILE A 112 -2.34 -27.81 30.44
N LEU A 113 -1.97 -29.03 30.02
CA LEU A 113 -1.10 -29.28 28.87
C LEU A 113 -1.70 -28.80 27.54
N GLY A 114 -3.00 -28.98 27.33
CA GLY A 114 -3.71 -28.45 26.17
C GLY A 114 -3.67 -26.92 26.11
N VAL A 115 -3.96 -26.25 27.23
CA VAL A 115 -3.90 -24.78 27.38
C VAL A 115 -2.46 -24.26 27.22
N LEU A 116 -1.46 -24.97 27.76
CA LEU A 116 -0.05 -24.63 27.56
C LEU A 116 0.34 -24.72 26.08
N GLY A 117 -0.12 -25.75 25.36
CA GLY A 117 0.03 -25.83 23.91
C GLY A 117 -0.62 -24.66 23.17
N THR A 118 -1.81 -24.23 23.60
CA THR A 118 -2.48 -23.03 23.07
C THR A 118 -1.64 -21.77 23.25
N PHE A 119 -1.08 -21.56 24.44
CA PHE A 119 -0.17 -20.43 24.71
C PHE A 119 1.06 -20.47 23.80
N ILE A 120 1.71 -21.63 23.68
CA ILE A 120 2.92 -21.76 22.84
C ILE A 120 2.60 -21.50 21.35
N GLY A 121 1.50 -22.06 20.83
CA GLY A 121 1.09 -21.85 19.44
C GLY A 121 0.73 -20.38 19.14
N LEU A 122 0.01 -19.71 20.04
CA LEU A 122 -0.28 -18.28 19.91
C LEU A 122 0.98 -17.40 20.02
N THR A 123 1.94 -17.76 20.89
CA THR A 123 3.25 -17.08 20.94
C THR A 123 4.01 -17.24 19.62
N LEU A 124 3.99 -18.43 19.01
CA LEU A 124 4.61 -18.67 17.71
C LEU A 124 3.93 -17.87 16.58
N SER A 125 2.59 -17.73 16.61
CA SER A 125 1.86 -16.84 15.70
C SER A 125 2.24 -15.36 15.86
N LEU A 126 2.49 -14.90 17.10
CA LEU A 126 2.90 -13.53 17.36
C LEU A 126 4.34 -13.27 16.89
N LEU A 127 5.27 -14.20 17.13
CA LEU A 127 6.65 -14.10 16.67
C LEU A 127 6.72 -14.09 15.13
N SER A 128 6.03 -15.01 14.45
CA SER A 128 5.99 -15.04 12.98
C SER A 128 5.31 -13.81 12.37
N MET A 129 4.32 -13.21 13.04
CA MET A 129 3.75 -11.92 12.65
C MET A 129 4.75 -10.77 12.85
N GLN A 130 5.51 -10.76 13.95
CA GLN A 130 6.57 -9.77 14.20
C GLN A 130 7.68 -9.85 13.15
N ASP A 131 8.16 -11.06 12.83
CA ASP A 131 9.18 -11.29 11.81
C ASP A 131 8.70 -10.86 10.41
N THR A 132 7.43 -11.14 10.08
CA THR A 132 6.78 -10.67 8.85
C THR A 132 6.74 -9.14 8.78
N LEU A 133 6.35 -8.46 9.86
CA LEU A 133 6.31 -7.00 9.91
C LEU A 133 7.71 -6.38 9.82
N MET A 134 8.70 -6.98 10.47
CA MET A 134 10.11 -6.56 10.36
C MET A 134 10.62 -6.71 8.93
N THR A 135 10.34 -7.85 8.28
CA THR A 135 10.78 -8.14 6.91
C THR A 135 10.16 -7.14 5.93
N LEU A 136 8.83 -6.95 5.98
CA LEU A 136 8.12 -5.99 5.12
C LEU A 136 8.52 -4.53 5.40
N GLY A 137 8.89 -4.19 6.63
CA GLY A 137 9.27 -2.84 7.04
C GLY A 137 10.75 -2.47 6.81
N THR A 138 11.63 -3.43 6.56
CA THR A 138 13.08 -3.19 6.37
C THR A 138 13.58 -3.43 4.93
N GLN A 139 12.72 -3.93 4.05
CA GLN A 139 13.06 -4.24 2.66
C GLN A 139 13.25 -2.97 1.80
N PRO A 140 14.39 -2.79 1.09
CA PRO A 140 14.56 -1.66 0.16
C PRO A 140 13.61 -1.73 -1.04
N ALA A 141 13.16 -0.55 -1.51
CA ALA A 141 12.13 -0.41 -2.55
C ALA A 141 12.45 -1.06 -3.91
N ASP A 142 13.72 -1.34 -4.20
CA ASP A 142 14.17 -1.98 -5.45
C ASP A 142 14.23 -3.52 -5.40
N SER A 143 13.88 -4.13 -4.26
CA SER A 143 13.89 -5.58 -4.14
C SER A 143 12.56 -6.19 -4.58
N ASN A 144 12.62 -7.09 -5.57
CA ASN A 144 11.47 -7.81 -6.12
C ASN A 144 10.81 -8.71 -5.05
N LEU A 145 9.89 -8.14 -4.26
CA LEU A 145 9.00 -8.88 -3.37
C LEU A 145 8.14 -9.84 -4.21
N THR A 146 8.54 -11.11 -4.26
CA THR A 146 7.76 -12.13 -4.95
C THR A 146 6.41 -12.29 -4.26
N LEU A 147 5.36 -12.54 -5.05
CA LEU A 147 4.03 -12.85 -4.51
C LEU A 147 4.10 -14.02 -3.49
N ASN A 148 4.98 -14.99 -3.76
CA ASN A 148 5.23 -16.15 -2.90
C ASN A 148 5.79 -15.76 -1.53
N SER A 149 6.71 -14.78 -1.43
CA SER A 149 7.19 -14.29 -0.14
C SER A 149 6.07 -13.62 0.67
N ILE A 150 5.20 -12.84 0.03
CA ILE A 150 4.06 -12.19 0.70
C ILE A 150 3.05 -13.23 1.18
N ILE A 151 2.71 -14.22 0.35
CA ILE A 151 1.81 -15.32 0.71
C ILE A 151 2.39 -16.12 1.89
N SER A 152 3.68 -16.49 1.82
CA SER A 152 4.37 -17.25 2.88
C SER A 152 4.32 -16.52 4.23
N SER A 153 4.67 -15.22 4.22
CA SER A 153 4.60 -14.35 5.40
C SER A 153 3.19 -14.18 5.97
N LEU A 154 2.16 -14.18 5.11
CA LEU A 154 0.77 -14.15 5.54
C LEU A 154 0.30 -15.50 6.11
N THR A 155 0.82 -16.62 5.60
CA THR A 155 0.44 -17.96 6.07
C THR A 155 1.14 -18.41 7.35
N ALA A 156 2.35 -17.92 7.65
CA ALA A 156 3.12 -18.37 8.81
C ALA A 156 2.39 -18.21 10.18
N PRO A 157 1.69 -17.09 10.47
CA PRO A 157 0.92 -16.96 11.71
C PRO A 157 -0.24 -17.96 11.84
N PHE A 158 -0.79 -18.46 10.72
CA PHE A 158 -1.86 -19.46 10.74
C PHE A 158 -1.34 -20.85 11.14
N GLU A 159 -0.06 -21.19 10.90
CA GLU A 159 0.49 -22.47 11.38
C GLU A 159 0.50 -22.50 12.91
N GLY A 160 1.04 -21.47 13.58
CA GLY A 160 1.01 -21.36 15.05
C GLY A 160 -0.41 -21.38 15.64
N MET A 161 -1.39 -20.79 14.95
CA MET A 161 -2.80 -20.84 15.37
C MET A 161 -3.38 -22.25 15.21
N SER A 162 -3.02 -22.97 14.15
CA SER A 162 -3.41 -24.37 13.95
C SER A 162 -2.83 -25.28 15.05
N VAL A 163 -1.57 -25.06 15.43
CA VAL A 163 -0.92 -25.77 16.56
C VAL A 163 -1.71 -25.56 17.84
N ALA A 164 -1.99 -24.30 18.19
CA ALA A 164 -2.76 -23.95 19.38
C ALA A 164 -4.15 -24.62 19.42
N PHE A 165 -4.83 -24.66 18.27
CA PHE A 165 -6.14 -25.29 18.13
C PHE A 165 -6.08 -26.82 18.32
N PHE A 166 -5.14 -27.50 17.65
CA PHE A 166 -4.97 -28.95 17.77
C PHE A 166 -4.56 -29.37 19.19
N THR A 167 -3.66 -28.65 19.86
CA THR A 167 -3.29 -28.95 21.25
C THR A 167 -4.44 -28.75 22.24
N SER A 168 -5.28 -27.73 22.01
CA SER A 168 -6.48 -27.48 22.82
C SER A 168 -7.51 -28.62 22.68
N ILE A 169 -7.81 -29.03 21.44
CA ILE A 169 -8.71 -30.17 21.18
C ILE A 169 -8.14 -31.47 21.77
N ALA A 170 -6.84 -31.73 21.59
CA ALA A 170 -6.19 -32.90 22.17
C ALA A 170 -6.31 -32.90 23.70
N GLY A 171 -6.04 -31.78 24.37
CA GLY A 171 -6.11 -31.66 25.82
C GLY A 171 -7.52 -31.88 26.38
N ILE A 172 -8.52 -31.21 25.80
CA ILE A 172 -9.92 -31.32 26.24
C ILE A 172 -10.50 -32.70 25.91
N GLY A 173 -10.27 -33.22 24.69
CA GLY A 173 -10.75 -34.53 24.26
C GLY A 173 -10.15 -35.67 25.08
N ALA A 174 -8.85 -35.59 25.39
CA ALA A 174 -8.17 -36.54 26.25
C ALA A 174 -8.68 -36.49 27.71
N ALA A 175 -8.92 -35.29 28.25
CA ALA A 175 -9.49 -35.14 29.59
C ALA A 175 -10.93 -35.66 29.68
N LEU A 176 -11.75 -35.44 28.65
CA LEU A 176 -13.09 -36.02 28.52
C LEU A 176 -13.00 -37.56 28.51
N PHE A 177 -12.12 -38.11 27.68
CA PHE A 177 -11.93 -39.56 27.57
C PHE A 177 -11.44 -40.20 28.88
N LEU A 178 -10.48 -39.59 29.57
CA LEU A 178 -10.01 -40.03 30.89
C LEU A 178 -11.11 -39.94 31.96
N ASN A 179 -11.93 -38.89 31.95
CA ASN A 179 -13.08 -38.76 32.85
C ASN A 179 -14.15 -39.85 32.59
N LEU A 180 -14.42 -40.22 31.34
CA LEU A 180 -15.32 -41.34 31.01
C LEU A 180 -14.82 -42.68 31.56
N ILE A 181 -13.51 -42.93 31.47
CA ILE A 181 -12.87 -44.10 32.08
C ILE A 181 -13.03 -44.04 33.61
N GLN A 182 -12.67 -42.92 34.24
CA GLN A 182 -12.74 -42.74 35.69
C GLN A 182 -14.16 -42.90 36.26
N SER A 183 -15.17 -42.40 35.53
CA SER A 183 -16.60 -42.54 35.85
C SER A 183 -17.10 -44.00 35.75
N GLY A 184 -16.31 -44.90 35.17
CA GLY A 184 -16.69 -46.31 35.03
C GLY A 184 -17.66 -46.56 33.86
N PHE A 185 -17.76 -45.65 32.89
CA PHE A 185 -18.66 -45.77 31.73
C PHE A 185 -18.41 -47.07 30.95
N PHE A 186 -17.14 -47.40 30.70
CA PHE A 186 -16.71 -48.65 30.05
C PHE A 186 -16.72 -49.88 30.98
N SER A 187 -16.97 -49.69 32.28
CA SER A 187 -16.84 -50.71 33.33
C SER A 187 -18.18 -51.04 33.99
N GLN A 188 -19.29 -50.89 33.26
CA GLN A 188 -20.65 -51.18 33.74
C GLN A 188 -21.01 -50.41 35.04
N GLY A 189 -20.53 -49.18 35.19
CA GLY A 189 -20.75 -48.35 36.39
C GLY A 189 -19.82 -48.64 37.56
N THR A 190 -18.90 -49.62 37.45
CA THR A 190 -17.85 -49.83 38.46
C THR A 190 -16.71 -48.84 38.28
N SER A 191 -16.84 -47.66 38.89
CA SER A 191 -15.76 -46.67 38.99
C SER A 191 -14.67 -47.15 39.95
N LEU A 192 -13.45 -46.61 39.82
CA LEU A 192 -12.33 -46.98 40.70
C LEU A 192 -12.63 -46.67 42.18
N SER A 193 -13.24 -45.53 42.46
CA SER A 193 -13.66 -45.13 43.81
C SER A 193 -14.76 -46.03 44.37
N TYR A 194 -15.73 -46.46 43.55
CA TYR A 194 -16.74 -47.43 43.97
C TYR A 194 -16.09 -48.78 44.35
N MET A 195 -15.16 -49.26 43.53
CA MET A 195 -14.43 -50.51 43.79
C MET A 195 -13.55 -50.43 45.04
N GLN A 196 -12.94 -49.28 45.32
CA GLN A 196 -12.21 -49.03 46.57
C GLN A 196 -13.14 -49.05 47.78
N ASN A 197 -14.24 -48.28 47.75
CA ASN A 197 -15.19 -48.22 48.86
C ASN A 197 -15.81 -49.59 49.14
N LYS A 198 -16.12 -50.36 48.09
CA LYS A 198 -16.55 -51.76 48.24
C LYS A 198 -15.46 -52.62 48.87
N LEU A 199 -14.20 -52.48 48.48
CA LEU A 199 -13.09 -53.22 49.08
C LEU A 199 -12.90 -52.88 50.57
N LEU A 200 -13.07 -51.62 50.95
CA LEU A 200 -13.03 -51.19 52.37
C LEU A 200 -14.19 -51.83 53.16
N ALA A 201 -15.42 -51.74 52.66
CA ALA A 201 -16.61 -52.31 53.30
C ALA A 201 -16.54 -53.85 53.41
N ASP A 202 -16.20 -54.56 52.32
CA ASP A 202 -16.06 -56.01 52.32
C ASP A 202 -14.93 -56.46 53.28
N CYS A 203 -13.87 -55.65 53.46
CA CYS A 203 -12.79 -55.93 54.41
C CYS A 203 -13.19 -55.65 55.87
N GLU A 204 -14.03 -54.64 56.11
CA GLU A 204 -14.58 -54.34 57.44
C GLU A 204 -15.55 -55.44 57.89
N VAL A 205 -16.47 -55.86 57.01
CA VAL A 205 -17.38 -57.00 57.25
C VAL A 205 -16.58 -58.28 57.57
N TYR A 206 -15.50 -58.55 56.82
CA TYR A 206 -14.62 -59.69 57.11
C TYR A 206 -13.99 -59.62 58.52
N LEU A 207 -13.52 -58.44 58.95
CA LEU A 207 -12.92 -58.28 60.28
C LEU A 207 -13.95 -58.42 61.40
N ASP A 208 -15.09 -57.74 61.29
CA ASP A 208 -16.08 -57.66 62.36
C ASP A 208 -17.01 -58.89 62.44
N HIS A 209 -17.22 -59.60 61.33
CA HIS A 209 -18.01 -60.84 61.32
C HIS A 209 -17.13 -62.08 61.51
N HIS A 210 -16.04 -62.22 60.73
CA HIS A 210 -15.22 -63.45 60.77
C HIS A 210 -14.13 -63.40 61.83
N VAL A 211 -13.35 -62.32 61.90
CA VAL A 211 -12.21 -62.27 62.84
C VAL A 211 -12.69 -62.05 64.27
N ASN A 212 -13.57 -61.09 64.52
CA ASN A 212 -14.10 -60.79 65.85
C ASN A 212 -14.87 -61.96 66.48
N SER A 213 -15.68 -62.70 65.70
CA SER A 213 -16.42 -63.86 66.21
C SER A 213 -15.49 -64.98 66.70
N VAL A 214 -14.33 -65.17 66.06
CA VAL A 214 -13.30 -66.10 66.54
C VAL A 214 -12.70 -65.62 67.87
N LEU A 215 -12.41 -64.31 68.04
CA LEU A 215 -11.83 -63.79 69.29
C LEU A 215 -12.79 -63.79 70.47
N ILE A 216 -14.09 -63.61 70.24
CA ILE A 216 -15.10 -63.64 71.31
C ILE A 216 -15.22 -65.05 71.93
N ASN A 217 -15.05 -66.10 71.13
CA ASN A 217 -15.10 -67.48 71.61
C ASN A 217 -13.87 -67.91 72.44
N ASP A 218 -12.75 -67.17 72.37
CA ASP A 218 -11.50 -67.45 73.11
C ASP A 218 -11.49 -66.87 74.55
N LYS A 219 -12.56 -66.23 75.02
CA LYS A 219 -12.64 -65.71 76.39
C LYS A 219 -13.06 -66.79 77.40
N PRO A 220 -12.21 -67.16 78.38
CA PRO A 220 -12.56 -68.18 79.37
C PRO A 220 -13.63 -67.65 80.34
N GLN A 221 -14.82 -68.26 80.31
CA GLN A 221 -15.80 -68.13 81.39
C GLN A 221 -15.36 -69.00 82.57
N ASP A 222 -15.22 -68.42 83.76
CA ASP A 222 -14.83 -69.14 84.98
C ASP A 222 -15.88 -68.95 86.10
N SER A 223 -16.06 -69.99 86.91
CA SER A 223 -17.40 -70.39 87.40
C SER A 223 -17.91 -69.69 88.68
N VAL A 224 -19.25 -69.64 88.79
CA VAL A 224 -20.05 -68.91 89.80
C VAL A 224 -19.75 -69.31 91.26
N GLU A 225 -19.32 -70.54 91.54
CA GLU A 225 -19.05 -71.01 92.91
C GLU A 225 -17.93 -70.22 93.61
N ARG A 226 -16.93 -69.73 92.86
CA ARG A 226 -15.87 -68.86 93.40
C ARG A 226 -16.33 -67.44 93.77
N LEU A 227 -17.51 -67.03 93.33
CA LEU A 227 -18.08 -65.71 93.65
C LEU A 227 -18.79 -65.72 95.02
N LEU A 228 -19.42 -66.84 95.41
CA LEU A 228 -20.19 -66.96 96.65
C LEU A 228 -19.28 -66.99 97.90
N ASP A 229 -18.18 -67.74 97.85
CA ASP A 229 -17.23 -67.88 98.96
C ASP A 229 -16.47 -66.56 99.27
N ARG A 230 -16.26 -65.75 98.21
CA ARG A 230 -15.73 -64.38 98.30
C ARG A 230 -16.77 -63.36 98.76
N LEU A 231 -18.06 -63.69 98.75
CA LEU A 231 -19.14 -62.80 99.18
C LEU A 231 -19.30 -62.89 100.70
N ALA A 232 -19.34 -64.10 101.26
CA ALA A 232 -19.45 -64.33 102.71
C ALA A 232 -18.32 -63.68 103.51
N SER A 233 -17.07 -63.95 103.13
CA SER A 233 -15.87 -63.38 103.77
C SER A 233 -15.72 -61.86 103.58
N ARG A 234 -16.39 -61.29 102.56
CA ARG A 234 -16.30 -59.87 102.25
C ARG A 234 -17.42 -59.04 102.85
N VAL A 235 -18.60 -59.58 103.16
CA VAL A 235 -19.69 -58.83 103.81
C VAL A 235 -19.28 -58.28 105.18
N GLU A 236 -18.56 -59.08 105.99
CA GLU A 236 -18.07 -58.66 107.31
C GLU A 236 -17.01 -57.55 107.20
N SER A 237 -15.98 -57.73 106.36
CA SER A 237 -14.98 -56.68 106.10
C SER A 237 -15.56 -55.48 105.32
N SER A 238 -16.64 -55.66 104.56
CA SER A 238 -17.31 -54.59 103.82
C SER A 238 -18.21 -53.76 104.73
N PHE A 239 -18.78 -54.23 105.82
CA PHE A 239 -19.66 -53.34 106.60
C PHE A 239 -18.90 -52.12 107.17
N ASP A 240 -17.71 -52.34 107.74
CA ASP A 240 -16.84 -51.25 108.20
C ASP A 240 -16.18 -50.48 107.04
N LYS A 241 -15.69 -51.17 106.00
CA LYS A 241 -15.07 -50.50 104.84
C LYS A 241 -16.08 -49.72 104.02
N THR A 242 -17.29 -50.23 103.79
CA THR A 242 -18.34 -49.58 103.01
C THR A 242 -18.92 -48.40 103.74
N LEU A 243 -18.94 -48.34 105.08
CA LEU A 243 -19.31 -47.10 105.77
C LEU A 243 -18.26 -46.00 105.57
N GLY A 244 -16.96 -46.34 105.66
CA GLY A 244 -15.86 -45.40 105.38
C GLY A 244 -15.72 -45.02 103.90
N GLU A 245 -15.87 -45.98 102.99
CA GLU A 245 -15.88 -45.79 101.54
C GLU A 245 -17.13 -45.02 101.11
N PHE A 246 -18.30 -45.23 101.70
CA PHE A 246 -19.51 -44.45 101.42
C PHE A 246 -19.34 -43.00 101.87
N ALA A 247 -18.75 -42.74 103.04
CA ALA A 247 -18.41 -41.39 103.48
C ALA A 247 -17.39 -40.73 102.53
N SER A 248 -16.34 -41.45 102.14
CA SER A 248 -15.33 -40.98 101.17
C SER A 248 -15.94 -40.75 99.78
N GLN A 249 -16.82 -41.64 99.30
CA GLN A 249 -17.55 -41.50 98.04
C GLN A 249 -18.55 -40.35 98.09
N MET A 250 -19.21 -40.08 99.22
CA MET A 250 -20.05 -38.88 99.42
C MET A 250 -19.22 -37.59 99.32
N VAL A 251 -18.04 -37.55 99.93
CA VAL A 251 -17.11 -36.40 99.81
C VAL A 251 -16.62 -36.24 98.38
N ASN A 252 -16.18 -37.32 97.72
CA ASN A 252 -15.71 -37.30 96.34
C ASN A 252 -16.84 -36.99 95.34
N PHE A 253 -18.06 -37.45 95.60
CA PHE A 253 -19.26 -37.11 94.83
C PHE A 253 -19.61 -35.63 95.00
N THR A 254 -19.55 -35.10 96.23
CA THR A 254 -19.79 -33.68 96.50
C THR A 254 -18.73 -32.79 95.82
N ALA A 255 -17.45 -33.17 95.89
CA ALA A 255 -16.37 -32.48 95.19
C ALA A 255 -16.50 -32.60 93.66
N GLY A 256 -16.89 -33.77 93.15
CA GLY A 256 -17.17 -33.99 91.72
C GLY A 256 -18.38 -33.20 91.23
N LEU A 257 -19.42 -33.04 92.06
CA LEU A 257 -20.63 -32.27 91.77
C LEU A 257 -20.36 -30.76 91.84
N GLN A 258 -19.53 -30.31 92.79
CA GLN A 258 -19.00 -28.94 92.81
C GLN A 258 -18.19 -28.64 91.55
N LYS A 259 -17.27 -29.54 91.16
CA LYS A 259 -16.50 -29.39 89.92
C LYS A 259 -17.40 -29.42 88.67
N ALA A 260 -18.40 -30.31 88.61
CA ALA A 260 -19.35 -30.34 87.51
C ALA A 260 -20.17 -29.03 87.43
N MET A 261 -20.54 -28.42 88.55
CA MET A 261 -21.16 -27.08 88.59
C MET A 261 -20.21 -25.97 88.11
N GLU A 262 -18.93 -26.06 88.44
CA GLU A 262 -17.89 -25.12 87.98
C GLU A 262 -17.65 -25.26 86.46
N ASP A 263 -17.55 -26.49 85.96
CA ASP A 263 -17.47 -26.81 84.53
C ASP A 263 -18.73 -26.33 83.78
N VAL A 264 -19.93 -26.51 84.34
CA VAL A 264 -21.20 -26.01 83.78
C VAL A 264 -21.25 -24.47 83.75
N ASN A 265 -20.79 -23.78 84.79
CA ASN A 265 -20.65 -22.32 84.78
C ASN A 265 -19.67 -21.86 83.70
N GLY A 266 -18.52 -22.54 83.54
CA GLY A 266 -17.57 -22.28 82.47
C GLY A 266 -18.18 -22.50 81.08
N ILE A 267 -19.05 -23.51 80.91
CA ILE A 267 -19.80 -23.73 79.67
C ILE A 267 -20.79 -22.58 79.41
N PHE A 268 -21.51 -22.09 80.42
CA PHE A 268 -22.41 -20.93 80.26
C PHE A 268 -21.66 -19.64 79.90
N GLU A 269 -20.48 -19.40 80.51
CA GLU A 269 -19.65 -18.25 80.19
C GLU A 269 -19.06 -18.34 78.77
N ALA A 270 -18.62 -19.53 78.35
CA ALA A 270 -18.22 -19.79 76.97
C ALA A 270 -19.39 -19.60 75.99
N GLN A 271 -20.58 -20.14 76.30
CA GLN A 271 -21.79 -20.00 75.48
C GLN A 271 -22.17 -18.52 75.30
N ARG A 272 -22.13 -17.72 76.38
CA ARG A 272 -22.34 -16.27 76.31
C ARG A 272 -21.34 -15.61 75.36
N LYS A 273 -20.04 -15.90 75.50
CA LYS A 273 -18.98 -15.36 74.65
C LYS A 273 -19.12 -15.79 73.18
N HIS A 274 -19.61 -17.00 72.91
CA HIS A 274 -19.95 -17.46 71.57
C HIS A 274 -21.18 -16.74 71.00
N SER A 275 -22.20 -16.46 71.83
CA SER A 275 -23.38 -15.67 71.44
C SER A 275 -23.02 -14.22 71.09
N GLU A 276 -22.20 -13.55 71.91
CA GLU A 276 -21.69 -12.20 71.65
C GLU A 276 -20.87 -12.14 70.34
N ARG A 277 -20.02 -13.15 70.08
CA ARG A 277 -19.29 -13.28 68.81
C ARG A 277 -20.21 -13.55 67.62
N PHE A 278 -21.22 -14.39 67.78
CA PHE A 278 -22.20 -14.68 66.72
C PHE A 278 -23.03 -13.45 66.35
N ALA A 279 -23.43 -12.64 67.33
CA ALA A 279 -24.08 -11.36 67.10
C ALA A 279 -23.15 -10.41 66.29
N ALA A 280 -21.88 -10.29 66.67
CA ALA A 280 -20.91 -9.48 65.93
C ALA A 280 -20.69 -9.98 64.48
N SER A 281 -20.60 -11.29 64.26
CA SER A 281 -20.53 -11.87 62.91
C SER A 281 -21.82 -11.69 62.10
N THR A 282 -22.98 -11.59 62.77
CA THR A 282 -24.26 -11.29 62.10
C THR A 282 -24.24 -9.86 61.54
N THR A 283 -23.73 -8.89 62.30
CA THR A 283 -23.51 -7.51 61.80
C THR A 283 -22.53 -7.47 60.62
N GLN A 284 -21.43 -8.24 60.68
CA GLN A 284 -20.47 -8.33 59.56
C GLN A 284 -21.07 -8.99 58.31
N LEU A 285 -21.98 -9.95 58.48
CA LEU A 285 -22.73 -10.57 57.37
C LEU A 285 -23.72 -9.59 56.73
N ASP A 286 -24.34 -8.71 57.51
CA ASP A 286 -25.20 -7.65 56.98
C ASP A 286 -24.39 -6.62 56.19
N GLU A 287 -23.26 -6.12 56.74
CA GLU A 287 -22.33 -5.24 56.02
C GLU A 287 -21.81 -5.88 54.72
N PHE A 288 -21.49 -7.17 54.75
CA PHE A 288 -21.11 -7.92 53.55
C PHE A 288 -22.25 -7.98 52.53
N GLY A 289 -23.49 -8.25 52.97
CA GLY A 289 -24.68 -8.25 52.10
C GLY A 289 -24.95 -6.89 51.45
N GLN A 290 -24.77 -5.80 52.20
CA GLN A 290 -24.87 -4.43 51.67
C GLN A 290 -23.81 -4.16 50.60
N ARG A 291 -22.53 -4.43 50.89
CA ARG A 291 -21.43 -4.28 49.92
C ARG A 291 -21.60 -5.15 48.68
N PHE A 292 -22.05 -6.39 48.84
CA PHE A 292 -22.33 -7.30 47.73
C PHE A 292 -23.43 -6.76 46.81
N ASN A 293 -24.48 -6.17 47.38
CA ASN A 293 -25.56 -5.51 46.62
C ASN A 293 -25.05 -4.26 45.86
N GLU A 294 -24.19 -3.45 46.49
CA GLU A 294 -23.52 -2.32 45.81
C GLU A 294 -22.64 -2.80 44.65
N THR A 295 -21.76 -3.78 44.87
CA THR A 295 -20.93 -4.38 43.81
C THR A 295 -21.78 -4.96 42.68
N THR A 296 -22.93 -5.58 42.99
CA THR A 296 -23.84 -6.13 41.99
C THR A 296 -24.48 -5.02 41.13
N LYS A 297 -24.83 -3.87 41.73
CA LYS A 297 -25.31 -2.69 40.97
C LYS A 297 -24.22 -2.12 40.07
N GLU A 298 -22.99 -2.04 40.57
CA GLU A 298 -21.82 -1.59 39.81
C GLU A 298 -21.51 -2.52 38.62
N LEU A 299 -21.64 -3.84 38.81
CA LEU A 299 -21.52 -4.81 37.72
C LEU A 299 -22.57 -4.56 36.62
N GLY A 300 -23.80 -4.22 37.01
CA GLY A 300 -24.88 -3.85 36.08
C GLY A 300 -24.64 -2.54 35.32
N THR A 301 -24.00 -1.54 35.94
CA THR A 301 -23.62 -0.30 35.23
C THR A 301 -22.44 -0.53 34.28
N ILE A 302 -21.48 -1.39 34.66
CA ILE A 302 -20.40 -1.83 33.77
C ILE A 302 -20.96 -2.57 32.56
N GLN A 303 -21.88 -3.53 32.75
CA GLN A 303 -22.54 -4.25 31.66
C GLN A 303 -23.20 -3.27 30.67
N LYS A 304 -24.01 -2.33 31.17
CA LYS A 304 -24.66 -1.30 30.33
C LYS A 304 -23.67 -0.39 29.60
N THR A 305 -22.52 -0.12 30.21
CA THR A 305 -21.43 0.64 29.58
C THR A 305 -20.80 -0.18 28.45
N VAL A 306 -20.53 -1.47 28.67
CA VAL A 306 -20.04 -2.40 27.64
C VAL A 306 -21.00 -2.51 26.46
N ASP A 307 -22.31 -2.68 26.70
CA ASP A 307 -23.32 -2.68 25.63
C ASP A 307 -23.30 -1.37 24.82
N THR A 308 -23.15 -0.23 25.50
CA THR A 308 -23.05 1.08 24.84
C THR A 308 -21.76 1.19 24.01
N SER A 309 -20.64 0.68 24.51
CA SER A 309 -19.36 0.62 23.80
C SER A 309 -19.41 -0.28 22.58
N ILE A 310 -20.03 -1.47 22.67
CA ILE A 310 -20.24 -2.40 21.56
C ILE A 310 -21.07 -1.74 20.46
N ASN A 311 -22.17 -1.08 20.82
CA ASN A 311 -23.01 -0.35 19.86
C ASN A 311 -22.27 0.82 19.18
N ALA A 312 -21.44 1.57 19.92
CA ALA A 312 -20.59 2.61 19.35
C ALA A 312 -19.53 2.04 18.40
N LEU A 313 -18.91 0.91 18.76
CA LEU A 313 -17.90 0.23 17.96
C LEU A 313 -18.50 -0.35 16.67
N ALA A 314 -19.68 -0.95 16.73
CA ALA A 314 -20.43 -1.41 15.56
C ALA A 314 -20.76 -0.25 14.59
N LYS A 315 -21.16 0.91 15.12
CA LYS A 315 -21.41 2.12 14.32
C LYS A 315 -20.13 2.69 13.69
N ASN A 316 -19.00 2.60 14.39
CA ASN A 316 -17.71 3.02 13.84
C ASN A 316 -17.27 2.08 12.71
N ILE A 317 -17.41 0.75 12.88
CA ILE A 317 -17.12 -0.24 11.84
C ILE A 317 -17.96 0.01 10.58
N SER A 318 -19.27 0.21 10.70
CA SER A 318 -20.11 0.47 9.53
C SER A 318 -19.77 1.79 8.84
N SER A 319 -19.41 2.83 9.59
CA SER A 319 -18.91 4.09 9.01
C SER A 319 -17.57 3.92 8.28
N PHE A 320 -16.69 3.07 8.79
CA PHE A 320 -15.40 2.74 8.17
C PHE A 320 -15.57 1.90 6.90
N GLU A 321 -16.49 0.92 6.91
CA GLU A 321 -16.88 0.16 5.72
C GLU A 321 -17.42 1.09 4.62
N GLN A 322 -18.27 2.06 4.98
CA GLN A 322 -18.82 3.03 4.05
C GLN A 322 -17.75 4.01 3.50
N GLN A 323 -16.77 4.40 4.32
CA GLN A 323 -15.61 5.17 3.86
C GLN A 323 -14.72 4.35 2.92
N LEU A 324 -14.48 3.07 3.21
CA LEU A 324 -13.75 2.15 2.33
C LEU A 324 -14.43 1.98 0.97
N LYS A 325 -15.75 1.74 0.94
CA LYS A 325 -16.54 1.69 -0.29
C LYS A 325 -16.40 2.99 -1.09
N THR A 326 -16.62 4.14 -0.46
CA THR A 326 -16.49 5.46 -1.11
C THR A 326 -15.07 5.72 -1.66
N SER A 327 -14.03 5.25 -0.95
CA SER A 327 -12.64 5.36 -1.38
C SER A 327 -12.35 4.45 -2.58
N ASN A 328 -12.83 3.21 -2.53
CA ASN A 328 -12.69 2.24 -3.62
C ASN A 328 -13.42 2.70 -4.89
N ASP A 329 -14.62 3.27 -4.77
CA ASP A 329 -15.39 3.83 -5.88
C ASP A 329 -14.63 5.01 -6.53
N ARG A 330 -14.06 5.91 -5.71
CA ARG A 330 -13.21 7.00 -6.20
C ARG A 330 -11.94 6.49 -6.89
N HIS A 331 -11.32 5.43 -6.36
CA HIS A 331 -10.14 4.83 -6.97
C HIS A 331 -10.49 4.20 -8.33
N THR A 332 -11.60 3.48 -8.40
CA THR A 332 -12.13 2.87 -9.64
C THR A 332 -12.46 3.94 -10.69
N GLN A 333 -13.14 5.04 -10.30
CA GLN A 333 -13.39 6.18 -11.19
C GLN A 333 -12.08 6.89 -11.62
N GLY A 334 -11.08 6.93 -10.75
CA GLY A 334 -9.74 7.44 -11.07
C GLY A 334 -9.04 6.60 -12.13
N GLN A 335 -9.06 5.27 -11.97
CA GLN A 335 -8.51 4.33 -12.95
C GLN A 335 -9.23 4.44 -14.30
N GLN A 336 -10.57 4.49 -14.33
CA GLN A 336 -11.34 4.66 -15.57
C GLN A 336 -10.99 5.98 -16.29
N LYS A 337 -10.80 7.08 -15.57
CA LYS A 337 -10.35 8.36 -16.15
C LYS A 337 -8.91 8.30 -16.66
N PHE A 338 -8.04 7.57 -15.97
CA PHE A 338 -6.66 7.35 -16.40
C PHE A 338 -6.60 6.49 -17.67
N GLU A 339 -7.42 5.44 -17.76
CA GLU A 339 -7.58 4.61 -18.96
C GLU A 339 -8.09 5.44 -20.15
N GLN A 340 -9.09 6.30 -19.93
CA GLN A 340 -9.55 7.25 -20.96
C GLN A 340 -8.46 8.26 -21.39
N LEU A 341 -7.61 8.70 -20.46
CA LEU A 341 -6.46 9.56 -20.78
C LEU A 341 -5.41 8.82 -21.62
N ILE A 342 -5.10 7.55 -21.31
CA ILE A 342 -4.21 6.71 -22.13
C ILE A 342 -4.80 6.54 -23.53
N GLN A 343 -6.06 6.11 -23.65
CA GLN A 343 -6.71 5.94 -24.97
C GLN A 343 -6.76 7.24 -25.80
N ARG A 344 -6.88 8.39 -25.14
CA ARG A 344 -6.83 9.71 -25.80
C ARG A 344 -5.41 10.12 -26.18
N SER A 345 -4.42 9.80 -25.35
CA SER A 345 -2.99 9.98 -25.63
C SER A 345 -2.56 9.17 -26.84
N ASP A 346 -2.91 7.88 -26.90
CA ASP A 346 -2.59 7.01 -28.04
C ASP A 346 -3.20 7.52 -29.35
N LYS A 347 -4.47 7.95 -29.33
CA LYS A 347 -5.10 8.59 -30.51
C LYS A 347 -4.38 9.87 -30.92
N MET A 348 -3.97 10.70 -29.97
CA MET A 348 -3.23 11.94 -30.26
C MET A 348 -1.83 11.66 -30.81
N LEU A 349 -1.14 10.61 -30.32
CA LEU A 349 0.15 10.17 -30.84
C LEU A 349 0.02 9.62 -32.28
N GLN A 350 -0.99 8.79 -32.55
CA GLN A 350 -1.28 8.31 -33.90
C GLN A 350 -1.60 9.46 -34.86
N GLU A 351 -2.41 10.43 -34.44
CA GLU A 351 -2.75 11.59 -35.28
C GLU A 351 -1.56 12.53 -35.51
N ALA A 352 -0.71 12.73 -34.49
CA ALA A 352 0.55 13.47 -34.62
C ALA A 352 1.53 12.78 -35.57
N GLN A 353 1.67 11.45 -35.48
CA GLN A 353 2.49 10.67 -36.40
C GLN A 353 1.95 10.77 -37.83
N ARG A 354 0.63 10.62 -38.03
CA ARG A 354 0.02 10.75 -39.37
C ARG A 354 0.23 12.14 -39.97
N ARG A 355 0.11 13.20 -39.16
CA ARG A 355 0.41 14.58 -39.60
C ARG A 355 1.89 14.78 -39.92
N ALA A 356 2.81 14.14 -39.19
CA ALA A 356 4.23 14.18 -39.50
C ALA A 356 4.55 13.46 -40.82
N GLU A 357 3.90 12.31 -41.10
CA GLU A 357 3.99 11.61 -42.38
C GLU A 357 3.41 12.45 -43.53
N GLU A 358 2.24 13.08 -43.35
CA GLU A 358 1.64 14.02 -44.30
C GLU A 358 2.57 15.21 -44.59
N HIS A 359 3.19 15.81 -43.55
CA HIS A 359 4.16 16.89 -43.73
C HIS A 359 5.45 16.43 -44.44
N ALA A 360 5.96 15.24 -44.12
CA ALA A 360 7.13 14.69 -44.80
C ALA A 360 6.84 14.43 -46.29
N GLN A 361 5.65 13.92 -46.62
CA GLN A 361 5.21 13.75 -48.00
C GLN A 361 5.04 15.09 -48.74
N GLN A 362 4.50 16.13 -48.09
CA GLN A 362 4.44 17.48 -48.66
C GLN A 362 5.83 18.08 -48.88
N MET A 363 6.75 17.91 -47.94
CA MET A 363 8.14 18.39 -48.08
C MET A 363 8.87 17.68 -49.23
N LEU A 364 8.69 16.36 -49.36
CA LEU A 364 9.23 15.59 -50.49
C LEU A 364 8.65 16.07 -51.83
N ARG A 365 7.34 16.32 -51.92
CA ARG A 365 6.72 16.88 -53.13
C ARG A 365 7.25 18.27 -53.47
N GLY A 366 7.30 19.19 -52.50
CA GLY A 366 7.82 20.55 -52.73
C GLY A 366 9.29 20.55 -53.15
N MET A 367 10.11 19.67 -52.57
CA MET A 367 11.51 19.49 -52.98
C MET A 367 11.64 18.88 -54.39
N GLN A 368 10.74 17.97 -54.76
CA GLN A 368 10.69 17.36 -56.10
C GLN A 368 10.21 18.35 -57.17
N GLU A 369 9.21 19.18 -56.87
CA GLU A 369 8.75 20.29 -57.72
C GLU A 369 9.87 21.33 -57.90
N GLN A 370 10.60 21.66 -56.83
CA GLN A 370 11.76 22.56 -56.90
C GLN A 370 12.89 21.97 -57.76
N LEU A 371 13.18 20.67 -57.64
CA LEU A 371 14.14 19.96 -58.48
C LEU A 371 13.73 19.97 -59.97
N GLN A 372 12.45 19.70 -60.27
CA GLN A 372 11.93 19.82 -61.63
C GLN A 372 11.98 21.25 -62.15
N HIS A 373 11.71 22.26 -61.32
CA HIS A 373 11.86 23.66 -61.71
C HIS A 373 13.32 24.01 -62.04
N TYR A 374 14.28 23.53 -61.25
CA TYR A 374 15.70 23.70 -61.53
C TYR A 374 16.13 22.99 -62.82
N GLN A 375 15.69 21.75 -63.07
CA GLN A 375 15.96 21.04 -64.33
C GLN A 375 15.37 21.79 -65.52
N ASN A 376 14.08 22.18 -65.47
CA ASN A 376 13.43 22.94 -66.54
C ASN A 376 14.11 24.31 -66.78
N GLN A 377 14.61 24.99 -65.74
CA GLN A 377 15.43 26.19 -65.92
C GLN A 377 16.78 25.89 -66.57
N HIS A 378 17.42 24.77 -66.22
CA HIS A 378 18.69 24.34 -66.82
C HIS A 378 18.52 24.04 -68.31
N ASP A 379 17.53 23.22 -68.66
CA ASP A 379 17.19 22.89 -70.05
C ASP A 379 16.81 24.16 -70.84
N ALA A 380 16.07 25.09 -70.23
CA ALA A 380 15.74 26.38 -70.85
C ALA A 380 16.91 27.38 -70.92
N LEU A 381 18.00 27.15 -70.18
CA LEU A 381 19.27 27.88 -70.27
C LEU A 381 20.16 27.26 -71.35
N GLU A 382 20.24 25.93 -71.41
CA GLU A 382 21.00 25.16 -72.40
C GLU A 382 20.43 25.37 -73.80
N ASN A 383 19.10 25.28 -73.97
CA ASN A 383 18.43 25.61 -75.23
C ASN A 383 18.62 27.10 -75.63
N ARG A 384 18.70 28.02 -74.66
CA ARG A 384 19.04 29.43 -74.96
C ARG A 384 20.51 29.64 -75.30
N LEU A 385 21.42 28.82 -74.77
CA LEU A 385 22.82 28.81 -75.16
C LEU A 385 22.96 28.31 -76.61
N ALA A 386 22.32 27.19 -76.94
CA ALA A 386 22.28 26.64 -78.29
C ALA A 386 21.68 27.63 -79.30
N GLN A 387 20.49 28.20 -79.01
CA GLN A 387 19.89 29.24 -79.85
C GLN A 387 20.81 30.46 -80.02
N LYS A 388 21.48 30.92 -78.96
CA LYS A 388 22.43 32.03 -79.09
C LYS A 388 23.70 31.66 -79.85
N GLN A 389 24.14 30.40 -79.81
CA GLN A 389 25.29 29.93 -80.57
C GLN A 389 24.96 29.88 -82.07
N ASP A 390 23.79 29.37 -82.45
CA ASP A 390 23.28 29.40 -83.82
C ASP A 390 23.02 30.84 -84.30
N GLU A 391 22.45 31.70 -83.46
CA GLU A 391 22.24 33.12 -83.77
C GLU A 391 23.57 33.87 -83.95
N TRP A 392 24.62 33.50 -83.19
CA TRP A 392 25.97 34.06 -83.35
C TRP A 392 26.58 33.63 -84.70
N HIS A 393 26.46 32.36 -85.07
CA HIS A 393 26.92 31.87 -86.37
C HIS A 393 26.17 32.53 -87.53
N TYR A 394 24.86 32.68 -87.43
CA TYR A 394 24.04 33.35 -88.44
C TYR A 394 24.44 34.82 -88.60
N ARG A 395 24.43 35.60 -87.51
CA ARG A 395 24.78 37.04 -87.53
C ARG A 395 26.24 37.30 -87.92
N TYR A 396 27.17 36.38 -87.66
CA TYR A 396 28.56 36.52 -88.11
C TYR A 396 28.68 36.38 -89.63
N SER A 397 27.93 35.45 -90.24
CA SER A 397 27.89 35.29 -91.70
C SER A 397 27.15 36.45 -92.40
N GLU A 398 26.06 36.93 -91.81
CA GLU A 398 25.23 38.02 -92.33
C GLU A 398 26.00 39.36 -92.35
N LYS A 399 26.71 39.68 -91.25
CA LYS A 399 27.51 40.90 -91.17
C LYS A 399 28.68 40.94 -92.14
N GLN A 400 29.25 39.80 -92.52
CA GLN A 400 30.34 39.78 -93.51
C GLN A 400 29.85 40.24 -94.90
N GLY A 401 28.57 40.03 -95.22
CA GLY A 401 27.91 40.60 -96.41
C GLY A 401 27.54 42.08 -96.27
N GLU A 402 27.11 42.51 -95.07
CA GLU A 402 26.74 43.91 -94.83
C GLU A 402 27.94 44.87 -94.81
N TYR A 403 29.09 44.48 -94.25
CA TYR A 403 30.28 45.36 -94.27
C TYR A 403 30.77 45.66 -95.69
N GLY A 404 30.63 44.73 -96.63
CA GLY A 404 30.96 44.96 -98.04
C GLY A 404 30.03 45.96 -98.75
N ARG A 405 28.73 45.98 -98.39
CA ARG A 405 27.76 46.95 -98.91
C ARG A 405 27.89 48.32 -98.25
N ALA A 406 28.04 48.35 -96.92
CA ALA A 406 28.22 49.60 -96.17
C ALA A 406 29.46 50.39 -96.60
N SER A 407 30.58 49.74 -96.97
CA SER A 407 31.74 50.43 -97.53
C SER A 407 31.50 51.03 -98.92
N ALA A 408 30.69 50.38 -99.76
CA ALA A 408 30.33 50.90 -101.08
C ALA A 408 29.39 52.11 -100.98
N ASP A 409 28.42 52.07 -100.06
CA ASP A 409 27.50 53.19 -99.81
C ASP A 409 28.18 54.36 -99.07
N PHE A 410 29.19 54.10 -98.23
CA PHE A 410 30.02 55.16 -97.64
C PHE A 410 30.89 55.86 -98.70
N ALA A 411 31.47 55.10 -99.64
CA ALA A 411 32.23 55.68 -100.75
C ALA A 411 31.34 56.52 -101.71
N SER A 412 30.11 56.07 -101.99
CA SER A 412 29.19 56.81 -102.85
C SER A 412 28.64 58.08 -102.19
N SER A 413 28.32 58.01 -100.89
CA SER A 413 27.83 59.16 -100.12
C SER A 413 28.90 60.23 -99.90
N VAL A 414 30.17 59.87 -99.68
CA VAL A 414 31.28 60.85 -99.64
C VAL A 414 31.48 61.54 -100.99
N GLY A 415 31.41 60.81 -102.11
CA GLY A 415 31.47 61.40 -103.46
C GLY A 415 30.27 62.30 -103.81
N GLN A 416 29.10 62.04 -103.23
CA GLN A 416 27.94 62.93 -103.31
C GLN A 416 28.07 64.14 -102.38
N LEU A 417 28.73 64.00 -101.23
CA LEU A 417 29.02 65.10 -100.30
C LEU A 417 30.02 66.09 -100.91
N GLU A 418 31.07 65.60 -101.58
CA GLU A 418 32.01 66.45 -102.32
C GLU A 418 31.33 67.21 -103.46
N LYS A 419 30.52 66.54 -104.30
CA LYS A 419 29.77 67.19 -105.37
C LYS A 419 28.71 68.17 -104.86
N SER A 420 28.00 67.84 -103.79
CA SER A 420 27.00 68.74 -103.21
C SER A 420 27.66 69.94 -102.52
N PHE A 421 28.79 69.76 -101.83
CA PHE A 421 29.57 70.86 -101.26
C PHE A 421 30.11 71.80 -102.34
N TYR A 422 30.69 71.27 -103.43
CA TYR A 422 31.08 72.09 -104.59
C TYR A 422 29.88 72.84 -105.19
N SER A 423 28.74 72.16 -105.38
CA SER A 423 27.52 72.83 -105.87
C SER A 423 26.99 73.90 -104.91
N ALA A 424 27.08 73.69 -103.59
CA ALA A 424 26.63 74.65 -102.59
C ALA A 424 27.54 75.87 -102.52
N VAL A 425 28.87 75.69 -102.62
CA VAL A 425 29.84 76.79 -102.74
C VAL A 425 29.65 77.53 -104.07
N GLU A 426 29.37 76.82 -105.16
CA GLU A 426 29.09 77.43 -106.46
C GLU A 426 27.74 78.15 -106.49
N HIS A 427 26.70 77.64 -105.80
CA HIS A 427 25.43 78.32 -105.57
C HIS A 427 25.59 79.55 -104.67
N ILE A 428 26.35 79.49 -103.56
CA ILE A 428 26.63 80.68 -102.74
C ILE A 428 27.39 81.73 -103.54
N LYS A 429 28.42 81.33 -104.30
CA LYS A 429 29.17 82.24 -105.18
C LYS A 429 28.26 82.84 -106.25
N ARG A 430 27.40 82.04 -106.88
CA ARG A 430 26.49 82.45 -107.93
C ARG A 430 25.37 83.34 -107.42
N ASP A 431 24.69 82.98 -106.35
CA ASP A 431 23.60 83.76 -105.75
C ASP A 431 24.15 85.06 -105.16
N PHE A 432 25.34 85.08 -104.55
CA PHE A 432 26.02 86.32 -104.18
C PHE A 432 26.37 87.18 -105.39
N THR A 433 26.87 86.57 -106.49
CA THR A 433 27.16 87.28 -107.74
C THR A 433 25.90 87.83 -108.38
N ASP A 434 24.82 87.06 -108.43
CA ASP A 434 23.53 87.43 -109.04
C ASP A 434 22.77 88.43 -108.16
N GLN A 435 22.93 88.40 -106.84
CA GLN A 435 22.39 89.40 -105.91
C GLN A 435 23.18 90.72 -105.98
N VAL A 436 24.51 90.68 -106.04
CA VAL A 436 25.36 91.87 -106.31
C VAL A 436 25.10 92.42 -107.72
N ARG A 437 24.89 91.56 -108.72
CA ARG A 437 24.53 91.96 -110.08
C ARG A 437 23.17 92.63 -110.14
N ASN A 438 22.16 92.12 -109.44
CA ASN A 438 20.86 92.78 -109.33
C ASN A 438 20.92 94.13 -108.57
N ILE A 439 21.90 94.32 -107.67
CA ILE A 439 22.19 95.60 -107.02
C ILE A 439 22.93 96.56 -107.98
N MET A 440 23.86 96.06 -108.80
CA MET A 440 24.49 96.86 -109.87
C MET A 440 23.50 97.22 -110.98
N ASP A 441 22.55 96.33 -111.31
CA ASP A 441 21.54 96.56 -112.34
C ASP A 441 20.39 97.47 -111.90
N SER A 442 20.17 97.65 -110.59
CA SER A 442 19.31 98.72 -110.08
C SER A 442 20.04 100.07 -110.04
N GLN A 443 21.31 100.12 -109.63
CA GLN A 443 22.14 101.33 -109.75
C GLN A 443 22.35 101.77 -111.20
N SER A 444 22.58 100.85 -112.15
CA SER A 444 22.82 101.17 -113.56
C SER A 444 21.56 101.73 -114.23
N ARG A 445 20.37 101.27 -113.85
CA ARG A 445 19.09 101.80 -114.34
C ARG A 445 18.76 103.18 -113.77
N GLN A 446 19.17 103.50 -112.53
CA GLN A 446 19.11 104.86 -112.00
C GLN A 446 20.15 105.80 -112.63
N LEU A 447 21.35 105.32 -112.97
CA LEU A 447 22.35 106.13 -113.69
C LEU A 447 21.99 106.41 -115.15
N ALA A 448 21.25 105.50 -115.81
CA ALA A 448 20.76 105.70 -117.17
C ALA A 448 19.61 106.72 -117.27
N SER A 449 18.75 106.83 -116.25
CA SER A 449 17.65 107.82 -116.23
C SER A 449 18.11 109.23 -115.82
N LEU A 450 19.20 109.34 -115.05
CA LEU A 450 19.73 110.63 -114.57
C LEU A 450 20.59 111.40 -115.60
N LEU A 451 20.86 110.84 -116.79
CA LEU A 451 21.76 111.44 -117.77
C LEU A 451 21.11 112.00 -119.06
N ASN A 452 19.85 111.69 -119.39
CA ASN A 452 19.28 112.18 -120.64
C ASN A 452 17.74 112.29 -120.74
N ASN A 453 17.07 112.93 -119.77
CA ASN A 453 16.31 114.14 -120.15
C ASN A 453 15.97 115.03 -118.95
N SER A 454 16.24 116.32 -119.09
CA SER A 454 15.64 117.36 -118.27
C SER A 454 14.14 117.52 -118.59
N GLN A 455 13.40 118.15 -117.66
CA GLN A 455 12.13 118.86 -117.93
C GLN A 455 10.84 118.02 -118.00
N ASN A 456 10.35 117.54 -116.84
CA ASN A 456 9.14 118.12 -116.21
C ASN A 456 8.85 117.61 -114.79
N GLN A 457 8.07 118.38 -114.04
CA GLN A 457 7.76 118.17 -112.62
C GLN A 457 6.53 117.27 -112.42
N HIS A 458 6.65 116.22 -111.59
CA HIS A 458 5.75 115.78 -110.49
C HIS A 458 6.06 114.31 -110.14
N GLY A 459 6.16 113.95 -108.85
CA GLY A 459 6.39 112.54 -108.44
C GLY A 459 7.14 112.25 -107.13
N ARG A 460 7.33 113.22 -106.23
CA ARG A 460 8.13 113.06 -104.99
C ARG A 460 7.56 112.06 -103.96
N ASP A 461 6.37 111.50 -104.21
CA ASP A 461 5.72 110.50 -103.36
C ASP A 461 6.01 109.04 -103.76
N ASP A 462 6.57 108.78 -104.95
CA ASP A 462 6.93 107.42 -105.37
C ASP A 462 8.29 106.97 -104.81
N ASP A 463 9.29 107.85 -104.74
CA ASP A 463 10.62 107.57 -104.15
C ASP A 463 10.51 107.04 -102.70
N MET A 464 9.60 107.63 -101.91
CA MET A 464 9.36 107.26 -100.52
C MET A 464 8.72 105.87 -100.39
N ARG A 465 7.94 105.44 -101.39
CA ARG A 465 7.29 104.12 -101.46
C ARG A 465 8.24 103.03 -101.97
N GLU A 466 9.14 103.38 -102.88
CA GLU A 466 10.18 102.46 -103.35
C GLU A 466 11.23 102.18 -102.27
N LEU A 467 11.59 103.19 -101.47
CA LEU A 467 12.46 103.02 -100.31
C LEU A 467 11.81 102.15 -99.21
N ALA A 468 10.49 102.25 -99.00
CA ALA A 468 9.77 101.34 -98.12
C ALA A 468 9.77 99.89 -98.63
N ARG A 469 9.53 99.67 -99.94
CA ARG A 469 9.55 98.33 -100.56
C ARG A 469 10.92 97.66 -100.53
N THR A 470 12.00 98.41 -100.68
CA THR A 470 13.37 97.86 -100.58
C THR A 470 13.72 97.47 -99.15
N LEU A 471 13.30 98.25 -98.16
CA LEU A 471 13.44 97.93 -96.73
C LEU A 471 12.63 96.67 -96.34
N GLU A 472 11.40 96.55 -96.84
CA GLU A 472 10.55 95.36 -96.68
C GLU A 472 11.18 94.10 -97.30
N ASN A 473 11.71 94.20 -98.52
CA ASN A 473 12.40 93.08 -99.18
C ASN A 473 13.67 92.66 -98.43
N LEU A 474 14.44 93.60 -97.89
CA LEU A 474 15.59 93.32 -97.02
C LEU A 474 15.17 92.62 -95.72
N HIS A 475 14.10 93.11 -95.09
CA HIS A 475 13.54 92.52 -93.88
C HIS A 475 13.06 91.08 -94.12
N GLN A 476 12.32 90.82 -95.19
CA GLN A 476 11.87 89.47 -95.56
C GLN A 476 13.04 88.54 -95.94
N GLY A 477 14.09 89.05 -96.60
CA GLY A 477 15.29 88.28 -96.92
C GLY A 477 16.04 87.83 -95.67
N LEU A 478 16.26 88.74 -94.71
CA LEU A 478 16.85 88.43 -93.42
C LEU A 478 15.99 87.44 -92.62
N ASN A 479 14.67 87.63 -92.60
CA ASN A 479 13.78 86.79 -91.80
C ASN A 479 13.71 85.34 -92.33
N ARG A 480 13.77 85.14 -93.66
CA ARG A 480 13.91 83.80 -94.28
C ARG A 480 15.24 83.14 -93.92
N SER A 481 16.36 83.86 -94.07
CA SER A 481 17.69 83.35 -93.71
C SER A 481 17.81 82.98 -92.23
N ILE A 482 17.23 83.79 -91.33
CA ILE A 482 17.16 83.47 -89.90
C ILE A 482 16.34 82.19 -89.67
N THR A 483 15.18 82.04 -90.34
CA THR A 483 14.32 80.87 -90.18
C THR A 483 15.00 79.58 -90.66
N ASP A 484 15.67 79.61 -91.80
CA ASP A 484 16.39 78.46 -92.35
C ASP A 484 17.57 78.06 -91.45
N ASN A 485 18.38 79.04 -90.99
CA ASN A 485 19.46 78.77 -90.03
C ASN A 485 18.96 78.18 -88.70
N ASN A 486 17.81 78.64 -88.21
CA ASN A 486 17.20 78.10 -86.98
C ASN A 486 16.77 76.63 -87.17
N ARG A 487 16.29 76.28 -88.38
CA ARG A 487 15.93 74.91 -88.74
C ARG A 487 17.15 73.98 -88.74
N THR A 488 18.25 74.40 -89.35
CA THR A 488 19.50 73.60 -89.36
C THR A 488 20.06 73.39 -87.96
N LEU A 489 20.01 74.42 -87.09
CA LEU A 489 20.43 74.31 -85.69
C LEU A 489 19.52 73.37 -84.88
N SER A 490 18.20 73.42 -85.12
CA SER A 490 17.21 72.52 -84.51
C SER A 490 17.46 71.05 -84.88
N ASP A 491 17.76 70.77 -86.16
CA ASP A 491 18.06 69.42 -86.63
C ASP A 491 19.39 68.89 -86.04
N MET A 492 20.42 69.72 -85.91
CA MET A 492 21.65 69.37 -85.17
C MET A 492 21.40 69.06 -83.69
N TYR A 493 20.55 69.84 -83.02
CA TYR A 493 20.20 69.62 -81.61
C TYR A 493 19.51 68.27 -81.41
N HIS A 494 18.53 67.93 -82.24
CA HIS A 494 17.84 66.63 -82.20
C HIS A 494 18.71 65.43 -82.56
N LEU A 495 19.76 65.62 -83.37
CA LEU A 495 20.77 64.58 -83.63
C LEU A 495 21.61 64.32 -82.38
N MET A 496 22.12 65.38 -81.74
CA MET A 496 22.95 65.28 -80.53
C MET A 496 22.18 64.63 -79.37
N GLN A 497 20.90 64.98 -79.21
CA GLN A 497 20.02 64.43 -78.16
C GLN A 497 19.79 62.91 -78.30
N ARG A 498 19.68 62.40 -79.54
CA ARG A 498 19.58 60.96 -79.81
C ARG A 498 20.87 60.21 -79.47
N ILE A 499 22.03 60.79 -79.76
CA ILE A 499 23.34 60.22 -79.41
C ILE A 499 23.46 60.13 -77.88
N TYR A 500 23.10 61.19 -77.15
CA TYR A 500 23.15 61.22 -75.69
C TYR A 500 22.24 60.17 -75.02
N GLN A 501 20.98 60.04 -75.45
CA GLN A 501 20.04 59.04 -74.90
C GLN A 501 20.49 57.59 -75.14
N THR A 502 21.15 57.34 -76.27
CA THR A 502 21.66 55.99 -76.60
C THR A 502 22.83 55.60 -75.69
N ALA A 503 23.66 56.56 -75.29
CA ALA A 503 24.77 56.33 -74.37
C ALA A 503 24.31 56.06 -72.92
N MET A 504 23.29 56.77 -72.43
CA MET A 504 22.90 56.69 -71.01
C MET A 504 22.24 55.35 -70.62
N ASN A 505 21.50 54.72 -71.54
CA ASN A 505 20.80 53.46 -71.26
C ASN A 505 21.73 52.24 -71.10
N GLN A 506 23.03 52.36 -71.42
CA GLN A 506 24.00 51.26 -71.29
C GLN A 506 24.73 51.21 -69.93
N SER A 507 24.58 52.21 -69.06
CA SER A 507 25.47 52.38 -67.89
C SER A 507 24.93 51.90 -66.54
N ASN A 508 23.68 51.42 -66.42
CA ASN A 508 22.99 51.28 -65.14
C ASN A 508 22.75 49.82 -64.65
N GLN A 509 23.62 48.88 -65.04
CA GLN A 509 23.78 47.55 -64.42
C GLN A 509 25.23 47.38 -63.93
N VAL A 510 25.45 46.76 -62.75
CA VAL A 510 26.70 46.62 -61.92
C VAL A 510 26.82 47.71 -60.81
N VAL A 511 27.10 47.43 -59.52
CA VAL A 511 27.04 46.20 -58.67
C VAL A 511 27.13 46.54 -57.15
N TYR A 512 26.78 45.58 -56.26
CA TYR A 512 27.06 45.40 -54.80
C TYR A 512 26.83 46.51 -53.75
N GLU A 513 26.23 46.14 -52.60
CA GLU A 513 26.73 46.52 -51.25
C GLU A 513 26.19 45.63 -50.09
N THR A 514 26.45 45.98 -48.81
CA THR A 514 26.83 45.02 -47.73
C THR A 514 25.99 45.10 -46.41
N ARG A 515 26.46 44.45 -45.33
CA ARG A 515 25.86 44.16 -44.00
C ARG A 515 26.74 44.80 -42.86
N ILE A 516 26.53 44.74 -41.52
CA ILE A 516 25.68 43.91 -40.63
C ILE A 516 24.68 44.74 -39.74
N PRO A 517 24.91 45.27 -38.49
CA PRO A 517 23.78 45.50 -37.54
C PRO A 517 23.74 46.84 -36.74
N ARG A 518 22.70 47.02 -35.90
CA ARG A 518 22.75 47.83 -34.65
C ARG A 518 22.05 47.12 -33.47
N GLN A 519 22.49 47.46 -32.26
CA GLN A 519 22.14 46.86 -30.96
C GLN A 519 21.15 47.74 -30.14
N PRO A 520 20.63 47.25 -28.99
CA PRO A 520 19.45 47.82 -28.32
C PRO A 520 19.76 48.94 -27.31
N GLU A 521 18.72 49.64 -26.85
CA GLU A 521 18.76 50.69 -25.82
C GLU A 521 17.83 50.34 -24.64
N TYR A 522 18.15 50.82 -23.44
CA TYR A 522 17.70 50.27 -22.15
C TYR A 522 16.58 51.10 -21.47
N VAL A 523 16.07 50.55 -20.36
CA VAL A 523 14.96 51.02 -19.52
C VAL A 523 15.39 52.07 -18.49
N ASP A 524 14.47 53.00 -18.14
CA ASP A 524 14.22 53.59 -16.80
C ASP A 524 13.09 54.66 -16.94
N ASP A 525 12.21 55.00 -15.98
CA ASP A 525 11.83 54.41 -14.67
C ASP A 525 10.43 55.01 -14.28
N GLU A 526 9.89 54.59 -13.13
CA GLU A 526 9.01 55.31 -12.19
C GLU A 526 7.47 55.23 -12.27
N ARG A 527 6.91 54.78 -11.11
CA ARG A 527 5.60 55.08 -10.48
C ARG A 527 4.44 54.09 -10.59
N MET A 528 4.49 53.09 -9.70
CA MET A 528 3.38 52.77 -8.77
C MET A 528 3.06 54.00 -7.86
N PRO A 529 1.91 54.08 -7.14
CA PRO A 529 1.07 52.97 -6.65
C PRO A 529 -0.46 53.16 -6.72
N GLU A 530 -1.21 52.07 -6.48
CA GLU A 530 -2.14 52.03 -5.34
C GLU A 530 -2.51 50.60 -4.92
N ILE A 531 -2.69 50.40 -3.61
CA ILE A 531 -3.04 49.11 -2.98
C ILE A 531 -4.45 49.24 -2.43
N SER A 532 -5.35 48.31 -2.77
CA SER A 532 -6.57 48.08 -2.00
C SER A 532 -6.58 46.66 -1.43
N GLN A 533 -6.49 46.56 -0.10
CA GLN A 533 -6.70 45.30 0.61
C GLN A 533 -8.20 45.09 0.83
N GLN A 534 -8.72 43.92 0.44
CA GLN A 534 -9.82 43.31 1.20
C GLN A 534 -9.89 41.79 0.96
N ASN A 535 -10.31 41.07 2.01
CA ASN A 535 -10.66 39.65 2.03
C ASN A 535 -9.52 38.61 2.04
N PHE A 536 -8.79 38.61 3.15
CA PHE A 536 -8.20 37.38 3.70
C PHE A 536 -9.26 36.63 4.57
N ARG A 537 -9.22 35.29 4.54
CA ARG A 537 -9.89 34.33 5.45
C ARG A 537 -11.42 34.18 5.36
N ARG A 538 -11.87 33.03 4.79
CA ARG A 538 -12.49 31.93 5.57
C ARG A 538 -12.80 30.69 4.70
N ARG A 539 -12.53 29.52 5.29
CA ARG A 539 -12.73 28.13 4.79
C ARG A 539 -11.70 27.64 3.77
#